data_AF-A0A7V3BHH7-F1
#
_entry.id   AF-A0A7V3BHH7-F1
#
_cell.length_a   1.000
_cell.length_b   1.000
_cell.length_c   1.000
_cell.angle_alpha   90.00
_cell.angle_beta   90.00
_cell.angle_gamma   90.00
#
_symmetry.space_group_name_H-M   'P 1'
#
loop_
_entity.id
_entity.type
_entity.pdbx_description
1 polymer ?
#
loop_
_entity_poly.entity_id
_entity_poly.type
_entity_poly.pdbx_seq_one_letter_code
_entity_poly.pdbx_strand_id
1 'polypeptide(L)'
;MALQGPVLAQEVESLRKRVASVRGVREVEDHLQVHEQAGDIPGLQGQPARRLSGRRLDVMQTYWSPTTRLLAGATGGALAVYGAGRRSTGGATLSLIGLTLLARALTNIEMKRLFGVRAGRRAIDIQKTINLNAPVERVFSLWPDYKNFPYFMSNVREVKDLGDGRSHWIVAGPAGVPIEWEATISSYVPNEVLAWRTEPGSLIQHAGRVHFQSNPDGSTTVTIRLTYNPGLGGVGHAVATLFGADPKSQMDDDLVRMKTFIETSKTPSDAARAMR
;
A
#
# COMPACT_ATOMS: atom_id res chain seq x y z
N MET A 1 52.36 -21.56 -0.97
CA MET A 1 51.59 -20.85 0.08
C MET A 1 51.04 -21.90 1.01
N ALA A 2 51.39 -21.86 2.30
CA ALA A 2 50.97 -22.88 3.26
C ALA A 2 49.64 -22.49 3.92
N LEU A 3 48.69 -23.41 3.97
CA LEU A 3 47.42 -23.26 4.69
C LEU A 3 47.54 -23.93 6.05
N GLN A 4 47.41 -23.13 7.11
CA GLN A 4 47.52 -23.58 8.50
C GLN A 4 46.35 -23.03 9.32
N GLY A 5 45.76 -23.87 10.16
CA GLY A 5 44.67 -23.50 11.07
C GLY A 5 43.51 -24.51 11.11
N PRO A 6 42.61 -24.38 12.09
CA PRO A 6 41.43 -25.24 12.19
C PRO A 6 40.40 -24.89 11.11
N VAL A 7 39.81 -25.89 10.45
CA VAL A 7 38.80 -25.71 9.41
C VAL A 7 37.72 -26.79 9.52
N LEU A 8 36.47 -26.47 9.19
CA LEU A 8 35.40 -27.46 9.15
C LEU A 8 35.52 -28.34 7.89
N ALA A 9 35.26 -29.65 8.03
CA ALA A 9 35.35 -30.64 6.94
C ALA A 9 34.58 -30.21 5.67
N GLN A 10 33.41 -29.59 5.85
CA GLN A 10 32.59 -29.09 4.75
C GLN A 10 33.18 -27.87 4.00
N GLU A 11 34.14 -27.16 4.59
CA GLU A 11 34.70 -25.91 4.05
C GLU A 11 36.08 -26.09 3.40
N VAL A 12 36.78 -27.19 3.69
CA VAL A 12 38.14 -27.50 3.18
C VAL A 12 38.22 -27.34 1.66
N GLU A 13 37.29 -27.97 0.94
CA GLU A 13 37.30 -28.00 -0.52
C GLU A 13 37.04 -26.62 -1.14
N SER A 14 36.19 -25.82 -0.48
CA SER A 14 35.90 -24.45 -0.91
C SER A 14 37.08 -23.51 -0.67
N LEU A 15 37.79 -23.70 0.44
CA LEU A 15 38.94 -22.88 0.83
C LEU A 15 40.15 -23.16 -0.08
N ARG A 16 40.45 -24.45 -0.34
CA ARG A 16 41.49 -24.86 -1.30
C ARG A 16 41.28 -24.25 -2.68
N LYS A 17 40.06 -24.33 -3.23
CA LYS A 17 39.71 -23.76 -4.55
C LYS A 17 39.88 -22.25 -4.60
N ARG A 18 39.50 -21.54 -3.54
CA ARG A 18 39.63 -20.08 -3.47
C ARG A 18 41.08 -19.64 -3.40
N VAL A 19 41.88 -20.30 -2.56
CA VAL A 19 43.30 -19.97 -2.42
C VAL A 19 44.06 -20.25 -3.71
N ALA A 20 43.77 -21.37 -4.38
CA ALA A 20 44.33 -21.67 -5.69
C ALA A 20 43.92 -20.66 -6.78
N SER A 21 42.80 -19.95 -6.62
CA SER A 21 42.33 -18.94 -7.58
C SER A 21 42.99 -17.56 -7.39
N VAL A 22 43.79 -17.36 -6.34
CA VAL A 22 44.48 -16.08 -6.09
C VAL A 22 45.66 -15.95 -7.05
N ARG A 23 45.65 -14.86 -7.83
CA ARG A 23 46.69 -14.57 -8.82
C ARG A 23 48.07 -14.48 -8.16
N GLY A 24 48.98 -15.38 -8.54
CA GLY A 24 50.35 -15.46 -7.99
C GLY A 24 50.61 -16.70 -7.14
N VAL A 25 49.58 -17.46 -6.75
CA VAL A 25 49.75 -18.74 -6.05
C VAL A 25 50.06 -19.83 -7.07
N ARG A 26 51.26 -20.40 -7.00
CA ARG A 26 51.69 -21.51 -7.88
C ARG A 26 51.52 -22.89 -7.23
N GLU A 27 51.59 -22.95 -5.90
CA GLU A 27 51.52 -24.18 -5.13
C GLU A 27 50.92 -23.91 -3.74
N VAL A 28 50.09 -24.84 -3.27
CA VAL A 28 49.39 -24.76 -1.98
C VAL A 28 49.76 -25.98 -1.14
N GLU A 29 50.47 -25.76 -0.04
CA GLU A 29 50.80 -26.80 0.94
C GLU A 29 49.70 -26.84 2.00
N ASP A 30 49.07 -27.99 2.22
CA ASP A 30 47.95 -28.13 3.15
C ASP A 30 48.40 -28.72 4.48
N HIS A 31 48.30 -27.92 5.53
CA HIS A 31 48.51 -28.28 6.92
C HIS A 31 47.28 -27.93 7.79
N LEU A 32 46.08 -27.99 7.20
CA LEU A 32 44.82 -27.67 7.87
C LEU A 32 44.42 -28.76 8.87
N GLN A 33 43.94 -28.35 10.03
CA GLN A 33 43.37 -29.23 11.04
C GLN A 33 41.88 -29.35 10.78
N VAL A 34 41.45 -30.48 10.21
CA VAL A 34 40.07 -30.69 9.76
C VAL A 34 39.20 -31.18 10.92
N HIS A 35 38.11 -30.46 11.20
CA HIS A 35 37.14 -30.78 12.24
C HIS A 35 35.75 -31.03 11.64
N GLU A 36 35.05 -32.07 12.09
CA GLU A 36 33.68 -32.38 11.66
C GLU A 36 32.64 -31.39 12.26
N GLN A 37 32.89 -30.91 13.47
CA GLN A 37 31.98 -30.03 14.22
C GLN A 37 32.76 -28.90 14.90
N ALA A 38 32.13 -27.72 15.03
CA ALA A 38 32.79 -26.52 15.56
C ALA A 38 33.13 -26.61 17.06
N GLY A 39 32.40 -27.43 17.83
CA GLY A 39 32.68 -27.76 19.23
C GLY A 39 33.08 -26.55 20.10
N ASP A 40 34.09 -26.75 20.95
CA ASP A 40 34.68 -25.74 21.86
C ASP A 40 35.88 -24.99 21.25
N ILE A 41 36.09 -25.04 19.92
CA ILE A 41 37.25 -24.43 19.27
C ILE A 41 36.94 -22.96 18.97
N PRO A 42 37.58 -21.98 19.65
CA PRO A 42 37.20 -20.56 19.52
C PRO A 42 37.31 -20.03 18.08
N GLY A 43 38.24 -20.56 17.29
CA GLY A 43 38.43 -20.20 15.88
C GLY A 43 37.37 -20.72 14.90
N LEU A 44 36.54 -21.70 15.30
CA LEU A 44 35.49 -22.31 14.49
C LEU A 44 34.07 -21.90 14.91
N GLN A 45 33.93 -21.15 16.00
CA GLN A 45 32.65 -20.71 16.56
C GLN A 45 32.07 -19.43 15.93
N GLY A 46 32.71 -18.90 14.88
CA GLY A 46 32.15 -17.79 14.10
C GLY A 46 30.85 -18.20 13.40
N GLN A 47 29.83 -17.34 13.40
CA GLN A 47 28.60 -17.60 12.64
C GLN A 47 28.96 -17.93 11.18
N PRO A 48 28.37 -18.99 10.58
CA PRO A 48 28.71 -19.41 9.23
C PRO A 48 28.59 -18.22 8.29
N ALA A 49 29.71 -17.86 7.66
CA ALA A 49 29.75 -16.79 6.69
C ALA A 49 28.66 -17.07 5.66
N ARG A 50 27.63 -16.21 5.63
CA ARG A 50 26.47 -16.33 4.73
C ARG A 50 26.97 -16.77 3.36
N ARG A 51 26.57 -17.97 2.94
CA ARG A 51 26.82 -18.51 1.60
C ARG A 51 26.56 -17.39 0.58
N LEU A 52 27.64 -16.84 0.01
CA LEU A 52 27.57 -15.89 -1.09
C LEU A 52 27.04 -16.65 -2.30
N SER A 53 25.71 -16.75 -2.35
CA SER A 53 24.93 -17.32 -3.44
C SER A 53 25.29 -16.56 -4.71
N GLY A 54 25.57 -17.32 -5.76
CA GLY A 54 26.16 -16.85 -7.01
C GLY A 54 25.52 -15.57 -7.55
N ARG A 55 26.40 -14.65 -7.94
CA ARG A 55 26.26 -13.60 -8.96
C ARG A 55 24.85 -13.46 -9.57
N ARG A 56 23.88 -12.97 -8.78
CA ARG A 56 22.67 -12.37 -9.35
C ARG A 56 23.10 -11.03 -9.92
N LEU A 57 22.91 -10.84 -11.23
CA LEU A 57 23.13 -9.57 -11.91
C LEU A 57 22.59 -8.42 -11.04
N ASP A 58 23.42 -7.39 -10.79
CA ASP A 58 23.11 -6.25 -9.90
C ASP A 58 21.75 -5.58 -10.24
N VAL A 59 21.35 -5.67 -11.52
CA VAL A 59 20.04 -5.24 -12.05
C VAL A 59 18.85 -5.89 -11.33
N MET A 60 19.01 -7.10 -10.79
CA MET A 60 17.97 -7.85 -10.06
C MET A 60 17.96 -7.62 -8.54
N GLN A 61 18.86 -6.79 -8.00
CA GLN A 61 18.92 -6.51 -6.56
C GLN A 61 17.92 -5.42 -6.13
N THR A 62 17.55 -5.45 -4.84
CA THR A 62 16.57 -4.53 -4.24
C THR A 62 17.08 -3.08 -4.18
N TYR A 63 18.40 -2.89 -4.11
CA TYR A 63 19.05 -1.58 -4.12
C TYR A 63 20.12 -1.55 -5.21
N TRP A 64 19.97 -0.67 -6.21
CA TRP A 64 21.00 -0.44 -7.22
C TRP A 64 22.07 0.50 -6.69
N SER A 65 23.33 0.19 -6.97
CA SER A 65 24.47 1.08 -6.73
C SER A 65 24.32 2.40 -7.52
N PRO A 66 24.95 3.50 -7.08
CA PRO A 66 24.86 4.80 -7.77
C PRO A 66 25.23 4.73 -9.26
N THR A 67 26.22 3.90 -9.62
CA THR A 67 26.67 3.69 -11.00
C THR A 67 25.66 2.92 -11.83
N THR A 68 25.04 1.87 -11.27
CA THR A 68 23.96 1.11 -11.93
C THR A 68 22.73 1.99 -12.19
N ARG A 69 22.43 2.95 -11.29
CA ARG A 69 21.33 3.92 -11.50
C ARG A 69 21.63 4.87 -12.64
N LEU A 70 22.84 5.41 -12.72
CA LEU A 70 23.23 6.30 -13.82
C LEU A 70 23.15 5.57 -15.17
N LEU A 71 23.65 4.35 -15.24
CA LEU A 71 23.63 3.55 -16.47
C LEU A 71 22.20 3.17 -16.89
N ALA A 72 21.37 2.71 -15.94
CA ALA A 72 19.98 2.35 -16.22
C ALA A 72 19.11 3.58 -16.56
N GLY A 73 19.36 4.72 -15.89
CA GLY A 73 18.69 5.98 -16.17
C GLY A 73 19.02 6.51 -17.56
N ALA A 74 20.31 6.54 -17.93
CA ALA A 74 20.75 6.94 -19.27
C ALA A 74 20.18 6.02 -20.35
N THR A 75 20.21 4.70 -20.13
CA THR A 75 19.65 3.72 -21.07
C THR A 75 18.13 3.86 -21.19
N GLY A 76 17.43 4.04 -20.07
CA GLY A 76 15.99 4.25 -20.04
C GLY A 76 15.56 5.52 -20.76
N GLY A 77 16.24 6.64 -20.50
CA GLY A 77 15.98 7.92 -21.18
C GLY A 77 16.21 7.84 -22.69
N ALA A 78 17.30 7.19 -23.13
CA ALA A 78 17.59 7.01 -24.55
C ALA A 78 16.52 6.17 -25.27
N LEU A 79 16.08 5.06 -24.66
CA LEU A 79 15.00 4.22 -25.19
C LEU A 79 13.66 4.96 -25.24
N ALA A 80 13.37 5.79 -24.22
CA ALA A 80 12.17 6.61 -24.17
C ALA A 80 12.07 7.57 -25.36
N VAL A 81 13.14 8.34 -25.59
CA VAL A 81 13.24 9.32 -26.69
C VAL A 81 13.25 8.62 -28.05
N TYR A 82 14.01 7.54 -28.19
CA TYR A 82 14.12 6.79 -29.44
C TYR A 82 12.79 6.13 -29.84
N GLY A 83 12.09 5.53 -28.87
CA GLY A 83 10.76 4.95 -29.09
C GLY A 83 9.72 5.99 -29.49
N ALA A 84 9.78 7.20 -28.90
CA ALA A 84 8.79 8.25 -29.12
C ALA A 84 8.93 8.87 -30.51
N GLY A 85 10.16 8.87 -31.05
CA GLY A 85 10.43 9.27 -32.44
C GLY A 85 9.92 8.27 -33.48
N ARG A 86 9.60 7.03 -33.08
CA ARG A 86 9.01 6.02 -33.97
C ARG A 86 7.49 5.99 -33.79
N ARG A 87 6.75 6.51 -34.77
CA ARG A 87 5.27 6.43 -34.84
C ARG A 87 4.79 5.00 -35.19
N SER A 88 5.21 4.00 -34.40
CA SER A 88 4.79 2.61 -34.54
C SER A 88 4.48 2.00 -33.18
N THR A 89 3.70 0.93 -33.17
CA THR A 89 3.37 0.16 -31.94
C THR A 89 4.63 -0.35 -31.24
N GLY A 90 5.64 -0.76 -32.02
CA GLY A 90 6.97 -1.11 -31.51
C GLY A 90 7.68 0.07 -30.84
N GLY A 91 7.58 1.28 -31.40
CA GLY A 91 8.10 2.51 -30.81
C GLY A 91 7.48 2.81 -29.45
N ALA A 92 6.15 2.69 -29.34
CA ALA A 92 5.43 2.90 -28.08
C ALA A 92 5.86 1.91 -26.97
N THR A 93 6.06 0.64 -27.31
CA THR A 93 6.55 -0.36 -26.33
C THR A 93 7.96 -0.07 -25.85
N LEU A 94 8.85 0.34 -26.75
CA LEU A 94 10.22 0.74 -26.39
C LEU A 94 10.23 1.99 -25.52
N SER A 95 9.36 2.96 -25.81
CA SER A 95 9.21 4.14 -24.99
C SER A 95 8.75 3.83 -23.58
N LEU A 96 7.77 2.92 -23.44
CA LEU A 96 7.24 2.50 -22.15
C LEU A 96 8.30 1.79 -21.31
N ILE A 97 9.10 0.90 -21.93
CA ILE A 97 10.22 0.23 -21.27
C ILE A 97 11.27 1.26 -20.81
N GLY A 98 11.61 2.21 -21.68
CA GLY A 98 12.57 3.27 -21.40
C GLY A 98 12.14 4.18 -20.23
N LEU A 99 10.90 4.65 -20.26
CA LEU A 99 10.31 5.46 -19.18
C LEU A 99 10.28 4.71 -17.85
N THR A 100 10.00 3.41 -17.87
CA THR A 100 9.97 2.59 -16.65
C THR A 100 11.36 2.43 -16.04
N LEU A 101 12.38 2.21 -16.87
CA LEU A 101 13.78 2.13 -16.41
C LEU A 101 14.28 3.47 -15.86
N LEU A 102 13.92 4.59 -16.50
CA LEU A 102 14.26 5.94 -16.05
C LEU A 102 13.60 6.27 -14.71
N ALA A 103 12.29 6.03 -14.58
CA ALA A 103 11.55 6.22 -13.33
C ALA A 103 12.15 5.39 -12.19
N ARG A 104 12.54 4.14 -12.46
CA ARG A 104 13.21 3.28 -11.49
C ARG A 104 14.58 3.82 -11.06
N ALA A 105 15.38 4.35 -11.99
CA ALA A 105 16.69 4.92 -11.71
C ALA A 105 16.60 6.17 -10.81
N LEU A 106 15.58 7.02 -11.03
CA LEU A 106 15.36 8.24 -10.26
C LEU A 106 14.73 7.99 -8.89
N THR A 107 13.80 7.04 -8.78
CA THR A 107 12.98 6.86 -7.57
C THR A 107 13.52 5.78 -6.61
N ASN A 108 14.46 4.94 -7.04
CA ASN A 108 14.98 3.81 -6.25
C ASN A 108 13.86 2.86 -5.74
N ILE A 109 12.72 2.79 -6.44
CA ILE A 109 11.58 1.91 -6.12
C ILE A 109 11.80 0.53 -6.78
N GLU A 110 11.50 -0.55 -6.05
CA GLU A 110 11.68 -1.94 -6.51
C GLU A 110 10.80 -2.30 -7.73
N MET A 111 11.31 -3.12 -8.66
CA MET A 111 10.64 -3.44 -9.93
C MET A 111 9.36 -4.23 -9.64
N LYS A 112 9.38 -5.03 -8.58
CA LYS A 112 8.22 -5.78 -8.09
C LYS A 112 7.17 -4.90 -7.41
N ARG A 113 7.52 -3.68 -6.98
CA ARG A 113 6.56 -2.67 -6.48
C ARG A 113 5.98 -1.85 -7.64
N LEU A 114 6.78 -1.51 -8.63
CA LEU A 114 6.33 -0.89 -9.89
C LEU A 114 5.44 -1.83 -10.72
N PHE A 115 5.77 -3.13 -10.76
CA PHE A 115 5.04 -4.17 -11.50
C PHE A 115 4.16 -5.06 -10.61
N GLY A 116 3.91 -4.70 -9.34
CA GLY A 116 2.89 -5.33 -8.49
C GLY A 116 3.10 -6.80 -8.06
N VAL A 117 4.25 -7.43 -8.29
CA VAL A 117 4.42 -8.88 -8.07
C VAL A 117 4.62 -9.30 -6.61
N ARG A 118 4.80 -8.38 -5.65
CA ARG A 118 4.78 -8.76 -4.21
C ARG A 118 4.52 -7.59 -3.26
N ALA A 119 3.42 -6.86 -3.44
CA ALA A 119 2.78 -6.21 -2.30
C ALA A 119 1.84 -7.27 -1.71
N GLY A 120 2.21 -7.88 -0.58
CA GLY A 120 1.25 -8.69 0.16
C GLY A 120 0.00 -7.86 0.40
N ARG A 121 -1.18 -8.51 0.34
CA ARG A 121 -2.49 -7.95 0.70
C ARG A 121 -2.46 -7.38 2.13
N ARG A 122 -1.85 -6.22 2.33
CA ARG A 122 -2.05 -5.43 3.54
C ARG A 122 -3.26 -4.59 3.26
N ALA A 123 -4.42 -5.20 3.53
CA ALA A 123 -5.64 -4.44 3.67
C ALA A 123 -5.37 -3.38 4.74
N ILE A 124 -5.62 -2.12 4.41
CA ILE A 124 -5.51 -1.04 5.37
C ILE A 124 -6.82 -1.01 6.13
N ASP A 125 -6.70 -1.08 7.45
CA ASP A 125 -7.83 -1.05 8.38
C ASP A 125 -7.82 0.28 9.14
N ILE A 126 -8.94 0.98 9.08
CA ILE A 126 -9.19 2.23 9.77
C ILE A 126 -10.34 1.99 10.73
N GLN A 127 -10.08 2.14 12.03
CA GLN A 127 -11.11 2.19 13.05
C GLN A 127 -11.12 3.57 13.70
N LYS A 128 -12.30 4.17 13.78
CA LYS A 128 -12.54 5.44 14.47
C LYS A 128 -13.80 5.35 15.31
N THR A 129 -13.81 6.05 16.43
CA THR A 129 -14.95 6.11 17.34
C THR A 129 -15.21 7.56 17.70
N ILE A 130 -16.47 7.98 17.64
CA ILE A 130 -16.90 9.33 17.99
C ILE A 130 -18.17 9.28 18.83
N ASN A 131 -18.28 10.17 19.81
CA ASN A 131 -19.51 10.36 20.58
C ASN A 131 -20.29 11.57 20.05
N LEU A 132 -21.57 11.35 19.77
CA LEU A 132 -22.49 12.34 19.23
C LEU A 132 -23.56 12.67 20.26
N ASN A 133 -23.74 13.95 20.58
CA ASN A 133 -24.77 14.41 21.50
C ASN A 133 -26.16 14.45 20.84
N ALA A 134 -26.63 13.28 20.39
CA ALA A 134 -27.92 13.09 19.75
C ALA A 134 -28.44 11.65 19.97
N PRO A 135 -29.77 11.43 19.99
CA PRO A 135 -30.37 10.11 20.08
C PRO A 135 -29.99 9.21 18.89
N VAL A 136 -29.93 7.90 19.12
CA VAL A 136 -29.44 6.93 18.12
C VAL A 136 -30.29 6.90 16.87
N GLU A 137 -31.60 7.10 16.98
CA GLU A 137 -32.55 7.15 15.86
C GLU A 137 -32.21 8.31 14.91
N ARG A 138 -31.88 9.46 15.49
CA ARG A 138 -31.48 10.65 14.73
C ARG A 138 -30.15 10.42 14.04
N VAL A 139 -29.17 9.87 14.75
CA VAL A 139 -27.85 9.59 14.20
C VAL A 139 -27.96 8.55 13.07
N PHE A 140 -28.69 7.46 13.30
CA PHE A 140 -28.83 6.36 12.36
C PHE A 140 -29.55 6.79 11.08
N SER A 141 -30.63 7.58 11.18
CA SER A 141 -31.43 7.99 10.01
C SER A 141 -30.66 8.78 8.94
N LEU A 142 -29.50 9.37 9.28
CA LEU A 142 -28.67 10.12 8.34
C LEU A 142 -27.83 9.24 7.42
N TRP A 143 -27.53 8.00 7.84
CA TRP A 143 -26.64 7.11 7.10
C TRP A 143 -27.26 6.49 5.85
N PRO A 144 -28.56 6.10 5.84
CA PRO A 144 -29.22 5.65 4.62
C PRO A 144 -29.44 6.78 3.61
N ASP A 145 -29.53 8.03 4.05
CA ASP A 145 -29.71 9.18 3.17
C ASP A 145 -28.35 9.69 2.66
N TYR A 146 -27.91 9.08 1.55
CA TYR A 146 -26.62 9.35 0.93
C TYR A 146 -26.39 10.81 0.54
N LYS A 147 -27.45 11.61 0.38
CA LYS A 147 -27.36 13.04 0.06
C LYS A 147 -26.68 13.85 1.16
N ASN A 148 -26.62 13.31 2.37
CA ASN A 148 -25.97 13.98 3.49
C ASN A 148 -24.43 13.89 3.42
N PHE A 149 -23.87 12.86 2.78
CA PHE A 149 -22.43 12.56 2.82
C PHE A 149 -21.54 13.66 2.25
N PRO A 150 -21.86 14.30 1.11
CA PRO A 150 -21.06 15.42 0.60
C PRO A 150 -20.94 16.62 1.56
N TYR A 151 -21.87 16.78 2.51
CA TYR A 151 -21.82 17.90 3.46
C TYR A 151 -20.78 17.73 4.57
N PHE A 152 -20.41 16.48 4.90
CA PHE A 152 -19.44 16.20 5.96
C PHE A 152 -18.22 15.41 5.50
N MET A 153 -18.27 14.75 4.34
CA MET A 153 -17.12 14.07 3.71
C MET A 153 -16.53 14.90 2.57
N SER A 154 -15.38 15.54 2.82
CA SER A 154 -14.83 16.57 1.92
C SER A 154 -14.42 16.06 0.53
N ASN A 155 -14.05 14.77 0.44
CA ASN A 155 -13.65 14.15 -0.82
C ASN A 155 -14.84 13.56 -1.60
N VAL A 156 -16.02 13.47 -1.00
CA VAL A 156 -17.21 12.94 -1.68
C VAL A 156 -17.83 14.04 -2.52
N ARG A 157 -17.86 13.85 -3.84
CA ARG A 157 -18.49 14.79 -4.78
C ARG A 157 -19.97 14.49 -4.94
N GLU A 158 -20.29 13.22 -5.10
CA GLU A 158 -21.65 12.77 -5.37
C GLU A 158 -21.86 11.35 -4.87
N VAL A 159 -23.05 11.09 -4.35
CA VAL A 159 -23.54 9.74 -4.10
C VAL A 159 -24.95 9.62 -4.67
N LYS A 160 -25.15 8.66 -5.58
CA LYS A 160 -26.46 8.36 -6.17
C LYS A 160 -26.98 7.06 -5.57
N ASP A 161 -28.22 7.11 -5.10
CA ASP A 161 -28.96 5.89 -4.77
C ASP A 161 -29.34 5.18 -6.07
N LEU A 162 -28.98 3.90 -6.19
CA LEU A 162 -29.32 3.04 -7.32
C LEU A 162 -30.51 2.12 -7.03
N GLY A 163 -31.08 2.19 -5.81
CA GLY A 163 -32.10 1.27 -5.32
C GLY A 163 -31.52 -0.03 -4.76
N ASP A 164 -32.36 -0.82 -4.09
CA ASP A 164 -32.00 -2.14 -3.53
C ASP A 164 -30.77 -2.14 -2.62
N GLY A 165 -30.55 -1.04 -1.89
CA GLY A 165 -29.38 -0.86 -1.03
C GLY A 165 -28.06 -0.70 -1.80
N ARG A 166 -28.12 -0.34 -3.08
CA ARG A 166 -26.96 -0.04 -3.93
C ARG A 166 -26.78 1.45 -4.09
N SER A 167 -25.53 1.87 -4.23
CA SER A 167 -25.16 3.28 -4.38
C SER A 167 -23.97 3.44 -5.32
N HIS A 168 -24.01 4.49 -6.15
CA HIS A 168 -22.88 4.92 -6.98
C HIS A 168 -22.19 6.10 -6.32
N TRP A 169 -20.87 6.01 -6.14
CA TRP A 169 -20.06 7.01 -5.47
C TRP A 169 -19.11 7.65 -6.46
N ILE A 170 -18.99 8.97 -6.38
CA ILE A 170 -17.97 9.75 -7.09
C ILE A 170 -17.20 10.56 -6.06
N VAL A 171 -15.89 10.35 -5.99
CA VAL A 171 -15.01 11.05 -5.07
C VAL A 171 -13.86 11.74 -5.80
N ALA A 172 -13.33 12.79 -5.18
CA ALA A 172 -12.15 13.49 -5.66
C ALA A 172 -10.89 12.64 -5.40
N GLY A 173 -10.28 12.15 -6.47
CA GLY A 173 -8.99 11.47 -6.47
C GLY A 173 -7.79 12.40 -6.57
N PRO A 174 -6.59 11.82 -6.73
CA PRO A 174 -5.34 12.55 -6.86
C PRO A 174 -5.41 13.58 -7.98
N ALA A 175 -4.89 14.79 -7.73
CA ALA A 175 -4.98 15.91 -8.66
C ALA A 175 -6.44 16.26 -9.10
N GLY A 176 -7.44 15.88 -8.30
CA GLY A 176 -8.85 16.14 -8.59
C GLY A 176 -9.47 15.22 -9.65
N VAL A 177 -8.76 14.17 -10.09
CA VAL A 177 -9.31 13.16 -11.01
C VAL A 177 -10.45 12.42 -10.31
N PRO A 178 -11.68 12.37 -10.87
CA PRO A 178 -12.77 11.65 -10.24
C PRO A 178 -12.49 10.15 -10.19
N ILE A 179 -12.84 9.53 -9.07
CA ILE A 179 -12.81 8.08 -8.92
C ILE A 179 -14.20 7.62 -8.52
N GLU A 180 -14.63 6.52 -9.14
CA GLU A 180 -16.01 6.06 -9.05
C GLU A 180 -16.07 4.58 -8.67
N TRP A 181 -17.08 4.22 -7.90
CA TRP A 181 -17.40 2.84 -7.59
C TRP A 181 -18.88 2.67 -7.21
N GLU A 182 -19.35 1.45 -7.33
CA GLU A 182 -20.63 1.03 -6.76
C GLU A 182 -20.42 0.27 -5.45
N ALA A 183 -21.32 0.48 -4.49
CA ALA A 183 -21.34 -0.21 -3.21
C ALA A 183 -22.75 -0.69 -2.86
N THR A 184 -22.82 -1.81 -2.16
CA THR A 184 -24.05 -2.45 -1.73
C THR A 184 -24.05 -2.65 -0.22
N ILE A 185 -25.19 -2.38 0.41
CA ILE A 185 -25.42 -2.65 1.83
C ILE A 185 -25.37 -4.18 2.04
N SER A 186 -24.50 -4.60 2.93
CA SER A 186 -24.30 -6.01 3.32
C SER A 186 -24.96 -6.37 4.65
N SER A 187 -25.25 -5.39 5.49
CA SER A 187 -25.99 -5.56 6.75
C SER A 187 -26.71 -4.27 7.09
N TYR A 188 -27.97 -4.38 7.50
CA TYR A 188 -28.80 -3.27 7.95
C TYR A 188 -29.58 -3.71 9.18
N VAL A 189 -29.16 -3.25 10.35
CA VAL A 189 -29.85 -3.44 11.62
C VAL A 189 -30.16 -2.04 12.15
N PRO A 190 -31.44 -1.62 12.16
CA PRO A 190 -31.85 -0.29 12.61
C PRO A 190 -31.22 0.08 13.95
N ASN A 191 -30.67 1.30 14.05
CA ASN A 191 -30.06 1.86 15.27
C ASN A 191 -28.87 1.07 15.86
N GLU A 192 -28.36 0.04 15.17
CA GLU A 192 -27.28 -0.80 15.70
C GLU A 192 -26.12 -0.94 14.71
N VAL A 193 -26.40 -1.32 13.46
CA VAL A 193 -25.36 -1.65 12.48
C VAL A 193 -25.77 -1.28 11.06
N LEU A 194 -24.88 -0.58 10.36
CA LEU A 194 -24.90 -0.46 8.91
C LEU A 194 -23.57 -0.95 8.35
N ALA A 195 -23.58 -1.88 7.41
CA ALA A 195 -22.36 -2.35 6.75
C ALA A 195 -22.54 -2.36 5.24
N TRP A 196 -21.47 -2.09 4.51
CA TRP A 196 -21.43 -2.05 3.05
C TRP A 196 -20.16 -2.69 2.52
N ARG A 197 -20.19 -3.01 1.23
CA ARG A 197 -19.02 -3.43 0.46
C ARG A 197 -19.14 -2.93 -0.96
N THR A 198 -18.01 -2.70 -1.61
CA THR A 198 -17.99 -2.41 -3.05
C THR A 198 -18.42 -3.62 -3.87
N GLU A 199 -19.04 -3.37 -5.01
CA GLU A 199 -19.44 -4.43 -5.95
C GLU A 199 -18.23 -5.16 -6.57
N PRO A 200 -18.39 -6.44 -6.98
CA PRO A 200 -17.35 -7.18 -7.69
C PRO A 200 -16.90 -6.44 -8.95
N GLY A 201 -15.58 -6.40 -9.19
CA GLY A 201 -15.01 -5.70 -10.35
C GLY A 201 -14.82 -4.19 -10.17
N SER A 202 -15.23 -3.62 -9.03
CA SER A 202 -14.90 -2.24 -8.68
C SER A 202 -13.38 -2.01 -8.69
N LEU A 203 -12.97 -0.86 -9.23
CA LEU A 203 -11.58 -0.41 -9.27
C LEU A 203 -11.00 -0.30 -7.85
N ILE A 204 -11.82 0.15 -6.90
CA ILE A 204 -11.48 0.20 -5.47
C ILE A 204 -12.29 -0.86 -4.76
N GLN A 205 -11.61 -1.78 -4.08
CA GLN A 205 -12.26 -2.75 -3.20
C GLN A 205 -12.15 -2.31 -1.75
N HIS A 206 -13.31 -2.01 -1.16
CA HIS A 206 -13.42 -1.71 0.27
C HIS A 206 -14.70 -2.26 0.87
N ALA A 207 -14.67 -2.41 2.18
CA ALA A 207 -15.82 -2.75 3.00
C ALA A 207 -15.80 -1.88 4.25
N GLY A 208 -16.97 -1.43 4.66
CA GLY A 208 -17.12 -0.64 5.87
C GLY A 208 -18.25 -1.13 6.73
N ARG A 209 -18.16 -0.81 8.02
CA ARG A 209 -19.20 -1.06 9.01
C ARG A 209 -19.24 0.11 9.98
N VAL A 210 -20.45 0.54 10.29
CA VAL A 210 -20.73 1.52 11.32
C VAL A 210 -21.57 0.82 12.38
N HIS A 211 -21.10 0.88 13.61
CA HIS A 211 -21.83 0.42 14.77
C HIS A 211 -22.30 1.63 15.57
N PHE A 212 -23.55 1.57 16.01
CA PHE A 212 -24.21 2.59 16.79
C PHE A 212 -24.53 2.00 18.16
N GLN A 213 -24.15 2.72 19.20
CA GLN A 213 -24.43 2.34 20.58
C GLN A 213 -25.08 3.54 21.27
N SER A 214 -26.33 3.36 21.71
CA SER A 214 -26.99 4.34 22.57
C SER A 214 -26.34 4.33 23.95
N ASN A 215 -26.05 5.52 24.47
CA ASN A 215 -25.49 5.70 25.80
C ASN A 215 -26.60 6.08 26.82
N PRO A 216 -26.40 5.82 28.12
CA PRO A 216 -27.39 6.15 29.15
C PRO A 216 -27.73 7.65 29.28
N ASP A 217 -26.84 8.53 28.84
CA ASP A 217 -27.03 9.99 28.84
C ASP A 217 -27.81 10.50 27.62
N GLY A 218 -28.30 9.60 26.76
CA GLY A 218 -29.02 9.93 25.52
C GLY A 218 -28.12 10.30 24.34
N SER A 219 -26.79 10.26 24.52
CA SER A 219 -25.82 10.40 23.42
C SER A 219 -25.65 9.07 22.66
N THR A 220 -24.99 9.12 21.50
CA THR A 220 -24.71 7.94 20.67
C THR A 220 -23.23 7.82 20.38
N THR A 221 -22.66 6.67 20.76
CA THR A 221 -21.31 6.28 20.36
C THR A 221 -21.37 5.63 18.98
N VAL A 222 -20.65 6.21 18.01
CA VAL A 222 -20.54 5.68 16.65
C VAL A 222 -19.12 5.14 16.44
N THR A 223 -19.00 3.85 16.08
CA THR A 223 -17.73 3.22 15.73
C THR A 223 -17.73 2.83 14.26
N ILE A 224 -16.81 3.40 13.50
CA ILE A 224 -16.63 3.15 12.08
C ILE A 224 -15.39 2.27 11.90
N ARG A 225 -15.54 1.18 11.15
CA ARG A 225 -14.46 0.36 10.64
C ARG A 225 -14.50 0.37 9.12
N LEU A 226 -13.40 0.74 8.48
CA LEU A 226 -13.25 0.73 7.04
C LEU A 226 -12.00 -0.06 6.67
N THR A 227 -12.17 -1.06 5.83
CA THR A 227 -11.08 -1.89 5.32
C THR A 227 -10.99 -1.73 3.81
N TYR A 228 -9.82 -1.44 3.28
CA TYR A 228 -9.60 -1.38 1.84
C TYR A 228 -8.33 -2.12 1.42
N ASN A 229 -8.36 -2.68 0.22
CA ASN A 229 -7.21 -3.36 -0.37
C ASN A 229 -6.63 -2.50 -1.49
N PRO A 230 -5.40 -1.99 -1.37
CA PRO A 230 -4.76 -1.31 -2.49
C PRO A 230 -4.57 -2.32 -3.63
N GLY A 231 -5.34 -2.16 -4.71
CA GLY A 231 -5.24 -3.01 -5.89
C GLY A 231 -3.82 -3.05 -6.47
N LEU A 232 -3.50 -4.09 -7.24
CA LEU A 232 -2.20 -4.21 -7.91
C LEU A 232 -2.07 -3.15 -9.03
N GLY A 233 -0.91 -2.49 -9.15
CA GLY A 233 -0.61 -1.54 -10.24
C GLY A 233 -1.09 -0.10 -9.94
N GLY A 234 -1.23 0.74 -10.99
CA GLY A 234 -1.54 2.17 -10.87
C GLY A 234 -2.80 2.50 -10.05
N VAL A 235 -3.70 1.55 -9.88
CA VAL A 235 -4.89 1.61 -9.02
C VAL A 235 -4.54 1.65 -7.53
N GLY A 236 -3.52 0.90 -7.09
CA GLY A 236 -3.03 0.96 -5.71
C GLY A 236 -2.40 2.30 -5.36
N HIS A 237 -1.76 2.96 -6.34
CA HIS A 237 -1.28 4.33 -6.18
C HIS A 237 -2.44 5.32 -6.07
N ALA A 238 -3.50 5.16 -6.87
CA ALA A 238 -4.70 6.00 -6.77
C ALA A 238 -5.40 5.87 -5.40
N VAL A 239 -5.54 4.65 -4.87
CA VAL A 239 -6.08 4.40 -3.51
C VAL A 239 -5.15 4.99 -2.42
N ALA A 240 -3.84 4.76 -2.50
CA ALA A 240 -2.89 5.32 -1.54
C ALA A 240 -2.85 6.86 -1.56
N THR A 241 -3.17 7.47 -2.70
CA THR A 241 -3.12 8.93 -2.87
C THR A 241 -4.48 9.58 -2.59
N LEU A 242 -5.61 8.88 -2.83
CA LEU A 242 -6.96 9.27 -2.38
C LEU A 242 -7.00 9.51 -0.87
N PHE A 243 -6.45 8.56 -0.12
CA PHE A 243 -6.39 8.64 1.33
C PHE A 243 -5.14 9.40 1.84
N GLY A 244 -4.33 9.95 0.92
CA GLY A 244 -3.13 10.73 1.23
C GLY A 244 -2.04 9.98 1.99
N ALA A 245 -1.01 10.73 2.42
CA ALA A 245 0.03 10.20 3.30
C ALA A 245 -0.49 9.84 4.70
N ASP A 246 -1.67 10.36 5.08
CA ASP A 246 -2.33 10.08 6.35
C ASP A 246 -3.87 9.93 6.23
N PRO A 247 -4.35 8.71 5.90
CA PRO A 247 -5.77 8.36 5.81
C PRO A 247 -6.57 8.61 7.09
N LYS A 248 -5.89 8.55 8.23
CA LYS A 248 -6.55 8.59 9.54
C LYS A 248 -6.96 10.02 9.88
N SER A 249 -6.11 10.99 9.55
CA SER A 249 -6.37 12.41 9.80
C SER A 249 -7.53 12.95 8.95
N GLN A 250 -7.63 12.56 7.67
CA GLN A 250 -8.78 12.97 6.84
C GLN A 250 -10.11 12.43 7.37
N MET A 251 -10.13 11.16 7.81
CA MET A 251 -11.31 10.56 8.43
C MET A 251 -11.66 11.26 9.76
N ASP A 252 -10.66 11.70 10.54
CA ASP A 252 -10.91 12.47 11.77
C ASP A 252 -11.62 13.80 11.44
N ASP A 253 -11.14 14.52 10.43
CA ASP A 253 -11.74 15.79 10.00
C ASP A 253 -13.19 15.60 9.49
N ASP A 254 -13.44 14.55 8.70
CA ASP A 254 -14.78 14.20 8.22
C ASP A 254 -15.73 13.87 9.40
N LEU A 255 -15.23 13.14 10.40
CA LEU A 255 -16.01 12.77 11.58
C LEU A 255 -16.34 13.98 12.45
N VAL A 256 -15.40 14.92 12.61
CA VAL A 256 -15.65 16.18 13.32
C VAL A 256 -16.73 16.99 12.59
N ARG A 257 -16.64 17.11 11.26
CA ARG A 257 -17.70 17.78 10.47
C ARG A 257 -19.04 17.10 10.63
N MET A 258 -19.08 15.77 10.58
CA MET A 258 -20.30 15.00 10.77
C MET A 258 -20.88 15.25 12.16
N LYS A 259 -20.04 15.26 13.21
CA LYS A 259 -20.47 15.60 14.57
C LYS A 259 -21.08 17.00 14.62
N THR A 260 -20.41 18.01 14.08
CA THR A 260 -20.94 19.37 14.04
C THR A 260 -22.26 19.44 13.28
N PHE A 261 -22.37 18.77 12.13
CA PHE A 261 -23.61 18.71 11.34
C PHE A 261 -24.76 18.09 12.14
N ILE A 262 -24.52 16.96 12.81
CA ILE A 262 -25.52 16.25 13.60
C ILE A 262 -25.93 17.05 14.83
N GLU A 263 -24.97 17.58 15.58
CA GLU A 263 -25.23 18.28 16.85
C GLU A 263 -25.81 19.69 16.63
N THR A 264 -25.44 20.36 15.53
CA THR A 264 -25.92 21.71 15.21
C THR A 264 -27.22 21.70 14.43
N SER A 265 -27.68 20.54 13.95
CA SER A 265 -28.92 20.43 13.18
C SER A 265 -30.16 20.77 14.03
N LYS A 266 -30.47 22.06 14.11
CA LYS A 266 -31.82 22.57 14.34
C LYS A 266 -32.73 21.90 13.29
N THR A 267 -33.76 21.20 13.72
CA THR A 267 -34.74 20.62 12.79
C THR A 267 -35.59 21.77 12.18
N PRO A 268 -35.90 21.74 10.87
CA PRO A 268 -36.40 22.87 10.08
C PRO A 268 -37.91 23.15 10.20
N SER A 269 -38.31 23.97 11.19
CA SER A 269 -39.65 24.61 11.22
C SER A 269 -39.63 26.14 11.36
N ASP A 270 -38.51 26.74 11.79
CA ASP A 270 -38.45 28.19 12.00
C ASP A 270 -38.03 28.99 10.76
N ALA A 271 -37.37 28.37 9.78
CA ALA A 271 -37.01 29.06 8.52
C ALA A 271 -38.24 29.29 7.61
N ALA A 272 -39.27 28.43 7.70
CA ALA A 272 -40.52 28.60 6.95
C ALA A 272 -41.54 29.52 7.67
N ARG A 273 -41.24 30.00 8.88
CA ARG A 273 -42.08 30.97 9.61
C ARG A 273 -41.53 32.40 9.58
N ALA A 274 -40.32 32.59 9.03
CA ALA A 274 -39.66 33.89 8.86
C ALA A 274 -39.83 34.49 7.45
N MET A 275 -40.56 33.84 6.55
CA MET A 275 -40.98 34.41 5.27
C MET A 275 -42.49 34.24 5.11
N ARG A 276 -43.23 35.08 5.86
CA ARG A 276 -44.52 35.59 5.38
C ARG A 276 -44.28 36.66 4.34
#